data_AF-A0AAJ0XBY7-F1
#
_entry.id   AF-A0AAJ0XBY7-F1
#
_cell.length_a   1.000
_cell.length_b   1.000
_cell.length_c   1.000
_cell.angle_alpha   90.00
_cell.angle_beta   90.00
_cell.angle_gamma   90.00
#
_symmetry.space_group_name_H-M   'P 1'
#
loop_
_entity.id
_entity.type
_entity.pdbx_description
1 polymer ?
#
loop_
_entity_poly.entity_id
_entity_poly.type
_entity_poly.pdbx_seq_one_letter_code
_entity_poly.pdbx_strand_id
1 'polypeptide(L)'
;MMAVKTTRPPRSMNDIKTLAGRNTNQEQRRYTSYFQLGALELERYRRGLERDAAQQRINTINQRLDEIEAEMQQLLAEAGAEALQQAGERPLHRRLTTSSNPRKPESSERERQPRGLRIRY
;
A
#
# COMPACT_ATOMS: atom_id res chain seq x y z
N MET A 1 -34.91 39.51 -65.28
CA MET A 1 -34.19 39.06 -64.07
C MET A 1 -34.08 37.54 -64.13
N MET A 2 -32.87 37.00 -64.28
CA MET A 2 -32.64 35.54 -64.39
C MET A 2 -32.53 34.93 -62.99
N ALA A 3 -33.38 33.96 -62.67
CA ALA A 3 -33.36 33.26 -61.39
C ALA A 3 -32.19 32.27 -61.35
N VAL A 4 -31.27 32.48 -60.41
CA VAL A 4 -30.16 31.56 -60.14
C VAL A 4 -30.74 30.28 -59.54
N LYS A 5 -30.71 29.17 -60.30
CA LYS A 5 -31.06 27.85 -59.78
C LYS A 5 -29.91 27.36 -58.90
N THR A 6 -30.11 27.35 -57.59
CA THR A 6 -29.18 26.76 -56.63
C THR A 6 -29.13 25.24 -56.83
N THR A 7 -28.01 24.72 -57.34
CA THR A 7 -27.76 23.30 -57.67
C THR A 7 -27.58 22.41 -56.43
N ARG A 8 -27.89 22.89 -55.22
CA ARG A 8 -27.72 22.09 -54.01
C ARG A 8 -28.93 21.19 -53.80
N PRO A 9 -28.74 19.87 -53.63
CA PRO A 9 -29.82 18.95 -53.29
C PRO A 9 -30.56 19.44 -52.04
N PRO A 10 -31.89 19.30 -51.97
CA PRO A 10 -32.70 19.82 -50.86
C PRO A 10 -32.39 19.17 -49.50
N ARG A 11 -31.64 18.06 -49.49
CA ARG A 11 -31.07 17.44 -48.29
C ARG A 11 -29.64 17.00 -48.57
N SER A 12 -28.72 17.47 -47.75
CA SER A 12 -27.30 17.09 -47.75
C SER A 12 -27.00 16.18 -46.55
N MET A 13 -25.78 15.61 -46.50
CA MET A 13 -25.35 14.81 -45.34
C MET A 13 -25.41 15.58 -44.02
N ASN A 14 -25.26 16.91 -44.05
CA ASN A 14 -25.36 17.77 -42.87
C ASN A 14 -26.81 17.90 -42.35
N ASP A 15 -27.82 17.53 -43.16
CA ASP A 15 -29.24 17.56 -42.80
C ASP A 15 -29.71 16.23 -42.17
N ILE A 16 -28.85 15.21 -42.15
CA ILE A 16 -29.12 13.92 -41.50
C ILE A 16 -28.96 14.08 -39.99
N LYS A 17 -30.06 14.36 -39.28
CA LYS A 17 -30.11 14.35 -37.82
C LYS A 17 -30.13 12.91 -37.33
N THR A 18 -29.06 12.43 -36.72
CA THR A 18 -29.04 11.12 -36.07
C THR A 18 -29.73 11.21 -34.71
N LEU A 19 -30.42 10.14 -34.29
CA LEU A 19 -30.96 10.03 -32.92
C LEU A 19 -29.85 9.82 -31.87
N ALA A 20 -28.61 9.64 -32.31
CA ALA A 20 -27.44 9.51 -31.44
C ALA A 20 -27.32 10.73 -30.53
N GLY A 21 -27.41 10.52 -29.22
CA GLY A 21 -27.34 11.57 -28.20
C GLY A 21 -28.69 12.21 -27.82
N ARG A 22 -29.78 11.91 -28.54
CA ARG A 22 -31.14 12.31 -28.11
C ARG A 22 -31.70 11.27 -27.14
N ASN A 23 -31.27 11.33 -25.88
CA ASN A 23 -31.82 10.53 -24.77
C ASN A 23 -33.24 11.02 -24.42
N THR A 24 -34.16 10.81 -25.35
CA THR A 24 -35.50 11.42 -25.37
C THR A 24 -36.57 10.51 -24.79
N ASN A 25 -36.34 9.19 -24.73
CA ASN A 25 -37.31 8.23 -24.20
C ASN A 25 -36.99 7.82 -22.75
N GLN A 26 -37.98 7.95 -21.87
CA GLN A 26 -37.90 7.56 -20.45
C GLN A 26 -37.54 6.06 -20.29
N GLU A 27 -37.97 5.21 -21.22
CA GLU A 27 -37.66 3.78 -21.24
C GLU A 27 -36.16 3.51 -21.49
N GLN A 28 -35.55 4.21 -22.44
CA GLN A 28 -34.11 4.08 -22.72
C GLN A 28 -33.28 4.48 -21.49
N ARG A 29 -33.70 5.51 -20.75
CA ARG A 29 -33.06 5.90 -19.48
C ARG A 29 -33.14 4.80 -18.43
N ARG A 30 -34.29 4.13 -18.29
CA ARG A 30 -34.46 3.00 -17.35
C ARG A 30 -33.50 1.85 -17.69
N TYR A 31 -33.40 1.47 -18.96
CA TYR A 31 -32.44 0.44 -19.38
C TYR A 31 -30.99 0.84 -19.06
N THR A 32 -30.59 2.07 -19.35
CA THR A 32 -29.23 2.54 -19.01
C THR A 32 -28.98 2.54 -17.50
N SER A 33 -29.98 2.86 -16.69
CA SER A 33 -29.85 2.79 -15.22
C SER A 33 -29.66 1.36 -14.71
N TYR A 34 -30.34 0.37 -15.30
CA TYR A 34 -30.11 -1.03 -14.95
C TYR A 34 -28.69 -1.50 -15.30
N PHE A 35 -28.16 -1.07 -16.44
CA PHE A 35 -26.76 -1.36 -16.79
C PHE A 35 -25.76 -0.71 -15.81
N GLN A 36 -26.00 0.54 -15.43
CA GLN A 36 -25.19 1.23 -14.44
C GLN A 36 -25.24 0.51 -13.08
N LEU A 37 -26.43 0.07 -12.65
CA LEU A 37 -26.59 -0.70 -11.43
C LEU A 37 -25.78 -2.01 -11.48
N GLY A 38 -25.90 -2.77 -12.58
CA GLY A 38 -25.15 -4.01 -12.74
C GLY A 38 -23.63 -3.80 -12.72
N ALA A 39 -23.14 -2.71 -13.32
CA ALA A 39 -21.72 -2.35 -13.25
C ALA A 39 -21.26 -2.07 -11.81
N LEU A 40 -22.06 -1.35 -11.02
CA LEU A 40 -21.78 -1.09 -9.61
C LEU A 40 -21.82 -2.36 -8.75
N GLU A 41 -22.75 -3.28 -9.03
CA GLU A 41 -22.82 -4.58 -8.34
C GLU A 41 -21.57 -5.42 -8.59
N LEU A 42 -21.10 -5.48 -9.83
CA LEU A 42 -19.86 -6.16 -10.21
C LEU A 42 -18.64 -5.51 -9.56
N GLU A 43 -18.58 -4.18 -9.54
CA GLU A 43 -17.48 -3.47 -8.85
C GLU A 43 -17.51 -3.78 -7.36
N ARG A 44 -18.66 -3.71 -6.70
CA ARG A 44 -18.80 -4.05 -5.28
C ARG A 44 -18.31 -5.47 -5.00
N TYR A 45 -18.70 -6.44 -5.82
CA TYR A 45 -18.25 -7.82 -5.68
C TYR A 45 -16.73 -7.94 -5.82
N ARG A 46 -16.16 -7.33 -6.86
CA ARG A 46 -14.71 -7.30 -7.10
C ARG A 46 -13.94 -6.68 -5.93
N ARG A 47 -14.43 -5.55 -5.40
CA ARG A 47 -13.85 -4.90 -4.21
C ARG A 47 -13.95 -5.78 -2.97
N GLY A 48 -15.03 -6.55 -2.82
CA GLY A 48 -15.18 -7.55 -1.76
C GLY A 48 -14.07 -8.60 -1.81
N LEU A 49 -13.81 -9.17 -2.99
CA LEU A 49 -12.72 -10.14 -3.19
C LEU A 49 -11.34 -9.54 -2.89
N GLU A 50 -11.08 -8.31 -3.33
CA GLU A 50 -9.83 -7.62 -3.02
C GLU A 50 -9.63 -7.41 -1.52
N ARG A 51 -10.70 -7.00 -0.82
CA ARG A 51 -10.70 -6.84 0.64
C ARG A 51 -10.40 -8.16 1.32
N ASP A 52 -11.06 -9.24 0.93
CA ASP A 52 -10.90 -10.54 1.58
C ASP A 52 -9.49 -11.09 1.38
N ALA A 53 -8.92 -10.95 0.18
CA ALA A 53 -7.52 -11.28 -0.09
C ALA A 53 -6.55 -10.39 0.72
N ALA A 54 -6.85 -9.11 0.88
CA ALA A 54 -6.05 -8.22 1.73
C ALA A 54 -6.12 -8.63 3.21
N GLN A 55 -7.30 -8.99 3.70
CA GLN A 55 -7.49 -9.44 5.07
C GLN A 55 -6.71 -10.73 5.36
N GLN A 56 -6.68 -11.69 4.42
CA GLN A 56 -5.86 -12.88 4.55
C GLN A 56 -4.37 -12.54 4.73
N ARG A 57 -3.84 -11.59 3.93
CA ARG A 57 -2.45 -11.14 4.07
C ARG A 57 -2.19 -10.50 5.44
N ILE A 58 -3.11 -9.66 5.93
CA ILE A 58 -3.01 -9.06 7.27
C ILE A 58 -2.97 -10.16 8.34
N ASN A 59 -3.83 -11.16 8.26
CA ASN A 59 -3.87 -12.26 9.22
C ASN A 59 -2.55 -13.04 9.24
N THR A 60 -1.97 -13.32 8.06
CA THR A 60 -0.66 -13.98 7.97
C THR A 60 0.45 -13.14 8.60
N ILE A 61 0.44 -11.81 8.37
CA ILE A 61 1.41 -10.90 8.99
C ILE A 61 1.27 -10.93 10.51
N ASN A 62 0.05 -10.82 11.02
CA ASN A 62 -0.20 -10.84 12.47
C ASN A 62 0.28 -12.15 13.09
N GLN A 63 -0.04 -13.29 12.47
CA GLN A 63 0.45 -14.58 12.94
C GLN A 63 1.99 -14.60 13.02
N ARG A 64 2.69 -14.08 12.00
CA ARG A 64 4.15 -14.06 12.03
C ARG A 64 4.70 -13.11 13.11
N LEU A 65 4.00 -12.02 13.41
CA LEU A 65 4.38 -11.13 14.51
C LEU A 65 4.25 -11.85 15.86
N ASP A 66 3.16 -12.57 16.08
CA ASP A 66 2.96 -13.35 17.31
C ASP A 66 4.06 -14.43 17.48
N GLU A 67 4.42 -15.11 16.39
CA GLU A 67 5.54 -16.07 16.38
C GLU A 67 6.88 -15.39 16.73
N ILE A 68 7.17 -14.23 16.13
CA ILE A 68 8.39 -13.46 16.42
C ILE A 68 8.43 -13.03 17.89
N GLU A 69 7.32 -12.56 18.46
CA GLU A 69 7.26 -12.18 19.86
C GLU A 69 7.53 -13.39 20.77
N ALA A 70 6.97 -14.56 20.46
CA ALA A 70 7.26 -15.79 21.19
C ALA A 70 8.75 -16.20 21.08
N GLU A 71 9.33 -16.17 19.88
CA GLU A 71 10.77 -16.43 19.64
C GLU A 71 11.64 -15.45 20.45
N MET A 72 11.29 -14.15 20.48
CA MET A 72 12.01 -13.15 21.27
C MET A 72 11.97 -13.44 22.77
N GLN A 73 10.80 -13.82 23.31
CA GLN A 73 10.69 -14.16 24.73
C GLN A 73 11.51 -15.39 25.09
N GLN A 74 11.54 -16.40 24.22
CA GLN A 74 12.38 -17.59 24.40
C GLN A 74 13.87 -17.23 24.46
N LEU A 75 14.35 -16.45 23.49
CA LEU A 75 15.75 -16.00 23.44
C LEU A 75 16.14 -15.15 24.66
N LEU A 76 15.24 -14.29 25.13
CA LEU A 76 15.48 -13.50 26.35
C LEU A 76 15.55 -14.39 27.60
N ALA A 77 14.71 -15.42 27.70
CA ALA A 77 14.74 -16.37 28.80
C ALA A 77 16.04 -17.19 28.81
N GLU A 78 16.48 -17.66 27.64
CA GLU A 78 17.74 -18.39 27.47
C GLU A 78 18.94 -17.50 27.86
N ALA A 79 19.02 -16.28 27.33
CA ALA A 79 20.09 -15.34 27.66
C ALA A 79 20.12 -14.99 29.16
N GLY A 80 18.95 -14.84 29.80
CA GLY A 80 18.85 -14.65 31.24
C GLY A 80 19.35 -15.87 32.04
N ALA A 81 19.03 -17.08 31.58
CA ALA A 81 19.49 -18.33 32.19
C ALA A 81 21.01 -18.51 32.05
N GLU A 82 21.58 -18.18 30.90
CA GLU A 82 23.03 -18.20 30.68
C GLU A 82 23.77 -17.21 31.60
N ALA A 83 23.22 -16.00 31.79
CA ALA A 83 23.78 -15.02 32.70
C ALA A 83 23.81 -15.51 34.17
N LEU A 84 22.78 -16.25 34.59
CA LEU A 84 22.73 -16.87 35.93
C LEU A 84 23.74 -18.02 36.08
N GLN A 85 23.94 -18.84 35.04
CA GLN A 85 24.92 -19.93 35.06
C GLN A 85 26.36 -19.39 35.14
N GLN A 86 26.68 -18.36 34.35
CA GLN A 86 27.99 -17.69 34.41
C GLN A 86 28.25 -16.98 35.75
N ALA A 87 27.19 -16.56 36.46
CA ALA A 87 27.31 -16.01 37.81
C ALA A 87 27.55 -17.09 38.88
N GLY A 88 27.02 -18.31 38.67
CA GLY A 88 27.21 -19.46 39.55
C GLY A 88 28.56 -20.18 39.40
N GLU A 89 29.18 -20.10 38.23
CA GLU A 89 30.44 -20.81 37.94
C GLU A 89 31.72 -20.01 38.25
N ARG A 90 31.64 -18.78 38.77
CA ARG A 90 32.86 -18.02 39.15
C ARG A 90 33.55 -18.66 40.35
N PRO A 91 34.73 -19.30 40.20
CA PRO A 91 35.53 -19.69 41.34
C PRO A 91 36.14 -18.42 41.93
N LEU A 92 36.09 -18.27 43.25
CA LEU A 92 36.72 -17.20 44.00
C LEU A 92 38.27 -17.33 43.98
N HIS A 93 38.90 -17.28 42.80
CA HIS A 93 40.36 -17.12 42.69
C HIS A 93 40.72 -15.65 42.50
N ARG A 94 40.83 -14.99 43.66
CA ARG A 94 41.55 -13.75 43.92
C ARG A 94 42.98 -13.80 43.35
N ARG A 95 43.42 -12.82 42.56
CA ARG A 95 44.23 -11.65 42.99
C ARG A 95 44.67 -10.76 41.82
N LEU A 96 44.77 -9.48 42.15
CA LEU A 96 45.27 -8.31 41.40
C LEU A 96 46.68 -8.52 40.81
N THR A 97 46.99 -7.91 39.66
CA THR A 97 47.90 -6.74 39.52
C THR A 97 48.21 -6.36 38.07
N THR A 98 48.22 -5.04 37.81
CA THR A 98 48.90 -4.31 36.71
C THR A 98 48.36 -4.59 35.29
N SER A 99 48.32 -3.68 34.33
CA SER A 99 49.12 -2.50 34.03
C SER A 99 48.33 -1.66 33.00
N SER A 100 48.62 -0.36 32.99
CA SER A 100 48.05 0.72 32.16
C SER A 100 47.86 0.43 30.67
N ASN A 101 46.72 0.89 30.11
CA ASN A 101 46.78 1.60 28.82
C ASN A 101 45.59 2.57 28.66
N PRO A 102 45.79 3.91 28.66
CA PRO A 102 44.74 4.86 28.36
C PRO A 102 44.70 5.13 26.85
N ARG A 103 43.78 4.50 26.12
CA ARG A 103 43.42 5.01 24.78
C ARG A 103 42.35 6.08 24.93
N LYS A 104 42.78 7.33 24.76
CA LYS A 104 41.93 8.52 24.56
C LYS A 104 41.22 8.46 23.18
N PRO A 105 40.21 9.32 22.92
CA PRO A 105 39.00 8.98 22.18
C PRO A 105 38.98 9.56 20.77
N GLU A 106 38.51 8.79 19.79
CA GLU A 106 38.23 9.32 18.44
C GLU A 106 36.72 9.54 18.26
N SER A 107 36.34 10.78 18.53
CA SER A 107 35.56 11.67 17.64
C SER A 107 34.29 11.14 16.94
N SER A 108 33.17 11.64 17.47
CA SER A 108 32.11 12.39 16.77
C SER A 108 31.29 11.68 15.68
N GLU A 109 30.05 11.38 16.06
CA GLU A 109 28.83 11.85 15.39
C GLU A 109 28.93 12.01 13.87
N ARG A 110 28.55 10.95 13.13
CA ARG A 110 28.00 11.11 11.79
C ARG A 110 26.49 10.98 11.87
N GLU A 111 25.89 12.10 12.23
CA GLU A 111 24.47 12.40 12.10
C GLU A 111 24.05 12.11 10.66
N ARG A 112 23.33 10.99 10.45
CA ARG A 112 22.78 10.65 9.13
C ARG A 112 21.52 11.49 8.91
N GLN A 113 21.66 12.63 8.25
CA GLN A 113 20.53 13.37 7.71
C GLN A 113 19.75 12.49 6.69
N PRO A 114 18.43 12.30 6.83
CA PRO A 114 17.64 11.72 5.76
C PRO A 114 17.40 12.77 4.67
N ARG A 115 17.84 12.47 3.44
CA ARG A 115 17.57 13.28 2.25
C ARG A 115 16.06 13.30 2.01
N GLY A 116 15.46 14.48 2.13
CA GLY A 116 14.04 14.71 1.83
C GLY A 116 13.70 14.29 0.40
N LEU A 117 12.66 13.45 0.28
CA LEU A 117 12.06 13.06 -0.98
C LEU A 117 11.24 14.24 -1.52
N ARG A 118 11.75 14.89 -2.56
CA ARG A 118 11.08 16.03 -3.21
C ARG A 118 10.06 15.51 -4.21
N ILE A 119 8.79 15.47 -3.82
CA ILE A 119 7.67 15.21 -4.73
C ILE A 119 7.49 16.46 -5.60
N ARG A 120 7.55 16.30 -6.92
CA ARG A 120 7.19 17.34 -7.88
C ARG A 120 5.72 17.17 -8.23
N TYR A 121 4.96 18.25 -8.13
CA TYR A 121 3.58 18.36 -8.62
C TYR A 121 3.53 18.29 -10.14
#